data_AF-A0A2M8DWH9-F1
#
_entry.id   AF-A0A2M8DWH9-F1
#
_cell.length_a   1.000
_cell.length_b   1.000
_cell.length_c   1.000
_cell.angle_alpha   90.00
_cell.angle_beta   90.00
_cell.angle_gamma   90.00
#
_symmetry.space_group_name_H-M   'P 1'
#
loop_
_entity.id
_entity.type
_entity.pdbx_description
1 polymer ?
#
loop_
_entity_poly.entity_id
_entity_poly.type
_entity_poly.pdbx_seq_one_letter_code
_entity_poly.pdbx_strand_id
1 'polypeptide(L)'
;DASCIGGNVAMNAGGKKAVLWGTALDNLASWRMVTPDGLWMEIERLDHNLGKIHDVPSASFRINRFEIDGKTPHGATEILTIPGSAFRKAGLGKDVTDKFLSGLPGIQKEGCDGIITSARFILHRAHAHTRTVCLEFFGQVHEAVPAIVEITDYFSHKAGIENAGLTPNTTSIPTLPLQGGGNEVKPRALLAGLEHLDERYLKAVGYATKSRRGTRPKMVLVADVVSDDADAAAAAASEIVRMANLRHGEGFIAVSSEARKKFWLDRARTAAIAKHTNAFKINEDVVIPLPRMGDYCDGVERINIELSLFNKIKLLDALDECFAGDLPLYYQDDKQLGDAELLGNRVEDAKKLLAEVRE
;
A
#
# COMPACT_ATOMS: atom_id res chain seq x y z
N ASP A 1 3.54 10.74 -12.73
CA ASP A 1 2.46 10.95 -11.74
C ASP A 1 1.26 11.56 -12.43
N ALA A 2 0.14 10.83 -12.44
CA ALA A 2 -1.09 11.20 -13.15
C ALA A 2 -2.32 11.08 -12.22
N SER A 3 -2.23 11.62 -11.00
CA SER A 3 -3.39 11.74 -10.11
C SER A 3 -3.81 13.21 -9.96
N CYS A 4 -5.12 13.44 -9.79
CA CYS A 4 -5.69 14.76 -9.56
C CYS A 4 -6.38 14.80 -8.18
N ILE A 5 -6.59 16.01 -7.65
CA ILE A 5 -7.27 16.19 -6.36
C ILE A 5 -8.67 15.56 -6.38
N GLY A 6 -9.46 15.78 -7.44
CA GLY A 6 -10.80 15.18 -7.57
C GLY A 6 -10.77 13.64 -7.54
N GLY A 7 -9.79 13.03 -8.21
CA GLY A 7 -9.59 11.57 -8.16
C GLY A 7 -9.21 11.07 -6.77
N ASN A 8 -8.34 11.81 -6.06
CA ASN A 8 -7.99 11.47 -4.67
C ASN A 8 -9.20 11.52 -3.73
N VAL A 9 -10.09 12.49 -3.91
CA VAL A 9 -11.37 12.60 -3.18
C VAL A 9 -12.28 11.42 -3.53
N ALA A 10 -12.52 11.20 -4.83
CA ALA A 10 -13.42 10.16 -5.35
C ALA A 10 -13.01 8.74 -4.92
N MET A 11 -11.71 8.49 -4.77
CA MET A 11 -11.15 7.19 -4.39
C MET A 11 -10.86 7.06 -2.88
N ASN A 12 -11.10 8.13 -2.11
CA ASN A 12 -10.63 8.27 -0.73
C ASN A 12 -9.16 7.84 -0.60
N ALA A 13 -8.30 8.46 -1.42
CA ALA A 13 -6.92 8.02 -1.63
C ALA A 13 -6.12 8.01 -0.32
N GLY A 14 -5.32 6.97 -0.14
CA GLY A 14 -4.29 6.92 0.88
C GLY A 14 -2.94 7.36 0.32
N GLY A 15 -1.88 6.78 0.86
CA GLY A 15 -0.51 6.94 0.37
C GLY A 15 0.50 6.64 1.45
N LYS A 16 1.79 6.76 1.14
CA LYS A 16 2.87 6.41 2.08
C LYS A 16 2.81 7.13 3.43
N LYS A 17 2.14 8.28 3.49
CA LYS A 17 1.97 9.08 4.71
C LYS A 17 0.65 8.86 5.44
N ALA A 18 -0.20 7.95 4.97
CA ALA A 18 -1.49 7.68 5.58
C ALA A 18 -1.37 7.07 6.98
N VAL A 19 -0.25 6.43 7.30
CA VAL A 19 0.04 5.97 8.67
C VAL A 19 -0.02 7.13 9.67
N LEU A 20 0.52 8.30 9.29
CA LEU A 20 0.48 9.50 10.12
C LEU A 20 -0.79 10.31 9.86
N TRP A 21 -1.07 10.70 8.62
CA TRP A 21 -2.11 11.70 8.32
C TRP A 21 -3.46 11.13 7.91
N GLY A 22 -3.58 9.80 7.78
CA GLY A 22 -4.79 9.17 7.26
C GLY A 22 -4.98 9.32 5.75
N THR A 23 -6.19 9.08 5.28
CA THR A 23 -6.59 9.14 3.87
C THR A 23 -7.06 10.55 3.49
N ALA A 24 -7.51 10.73 2.23
CA ALA A 24 -8.08 11.98 1.75
C ALA A 24 -9.22 12.48 2.66
N LEU A 25 -10.16 11.60 3.05
CA LEU A 25 -11.29 11.95 3.93
C LEU A 25 -10.84 12.50 5.29
N ASP A 26 -9.75 11.98 5.86
CA ASP A 26 -9.24 12.46 7.15
C ASP A 26 -8.80 13.92 7.11
N ASN A 27 -8.51 14.46 5.91
CA ASN A 27 -7.94 15.79 5.72
C ASN A 27 -8.84 16.74 4.91
N LEU A 28 -10.04 16.31 4.52
CA LEU A 28 -10.98 17.14 3.77
C LEU A 28 -11.77 18.06 4.69
N ALA A 29 -11.62 19.37 4.47
CA ALA A 29 -12.44 20.38 5.13
C ALA A 29 -13.75 20.61 4.36
N SER A 30 -13.69 20.67 3.03
CA SER A 30 -14.88 20.74 2.18
C SER A 30 -14.59 20.28 0.75
N TRP A 31 -15.63 19.94 0.01
CA TRP A 31 -15.54 19.70 -1.43
C TRP A 31 -16.84 20.09 -2.13
N ARG A 32 -16.70 20.35 -3.42
CA ARG A 32 -17.79 20.74 -4.29
C ARG A 32 -17.85 19.82 -5.49
N MET A 33 -19.05 19.43 -5.87
CA MET A 33 -19.30 18.48 -6.94
C MET A 33 -20.56 18.82 -7.74
N VAL A 34 -20.69 18.20 -8.91
CA VAL A 34 -21.91 18.22 -9.73
C VAL A 34 -22.49 16.81 -9.72
N THR A 35 -23.76 16.68 -9.35
CA THR A 35 -24.49 15.41 -9.31
C THR A 35 -24.97 14.98 -10.70
N PRO A 36 -25.41 13.72 -10.89
CA PRO A 36 -25.83 13.20 -12.19
C PRO A 36 -27.02 13.93 -12.84
N ASP A 37 -27.85 14.60 -12.04
CA ASP A 37 -28.96 15.44 -12.48
C ASP A 37 -28.55 16.88 -12.82
N GLY A 38 -27.25 17.20 -12.73
CA GLY A 38 -26.70 18.52 -13.06
C GLY A 38 -26.80 19.56 -11.94
N LEU A 39 -27.26 19.17 -10.75
CA LEU A 39 -27.27 20.04 -9.59
C LEU A 39 -25.86 20.18 -9.00
N TRP A 40 -25.58 21.33 -8.41
CA TRP A 40 -24.35 21.55 -7.67
C TRP A 40 -24.53 21.13 -6.22
N MET A 41 -23.48 20.56 -5.64
CA MET A 41 -23.47 20.17 -4.24
C MET A 41 -22.17 20.62 -3.57
N GLU A 42 -22.28 21.20 -2.39
CA GLU A 42 -21.16 21.56 -1.52
C GLU A 42 -21.29 20.82 -0.20
N ILE A 43 -20.22 20.12 0.17
CA ILE A 43 -20.14 19.34 1.39
C ILE A 43 -19.03 19.95 2.26
N GLU A 44 -19.35 20.30 3.50
CA GLU A 44 -18.42 20.87 4.46
C GLU A 44 -18.37 19.99 5.72
N ARG A 45 -17.16 19.58 6.12
CA ARG A 45 -16.95 18.85 7.36
C ARG A 45 -16.96 19.83 8.53
N LEU A 46 -17.89 19.62 9.46
CA LEU A 46 -18.05 20.43 10.65
C LEU A 46 -17.10 19.95 11.75
N ASP A 47 -16.59 20.89 12.54
CA ASP A 47 -15.78 20.64 13.75
C ASP A 47 -14.65 19.63 13.51
N HIS A 48 -13.92 19.82 12.41
CA HIS A 48 -12.86 18.90 11.99
C HIS A 48 -11.80 18.74 13.10
N ASN A 49 -11.60 17.51 13.58
CA ASN A 49 -10.75 17.17 14.72
C ASN A 49 -9.22 17.22 14.48
N LEU A 50 -8.77 17.70 13.31
CA LEU A 50 -7.38 17.62 12.83
C LEU A 50 -6.70 16.24 12.97
N GLY A 51 -7.50 15.17 13.08
CA GLY A 51 -7.08 13.81 13.31
C GLY A 51 -7.78 12.84 12.36
N LYS A 52 -7.66 11.54 12.60
CA LYS A 52 -8.38 10.54 11.81
C LYS A 52 -9.86 10.58 12.15
N ILE A 53 -10.70 10.42 11.13
CA ILE A 53 -12.15 10.61 11.23
C ILE A 53 -12.83 9.52 12.07
N HIS A 54 -12.21 8.36 12.22
CA HIS A 54 -12.78 7.24 12.98
C HIS A 54 -12.45 7.29 14.48
N ASP A 55 -11.55 8.20 14.90
CA ASP A 55 -11.18 8.36 16.31
C ASP A 55 -12.21 9.21 17.10
N VAL A 56 -13.09 9.93 16.40
CA VAL A 56 -14.14 10.75 17.03
C VAL A 56 -15.42 9.94 17.23
N PRO A 57 -16.25 10.26 18.25
CA PRO A 57 -17.55 9.61 18.42
C PRO A 57 -18.44 9.74 17.18
N SER A 58 -18.43 10.91 16.55
CA SER A 58 -19.15 11.19 15.31
C SER A 58 -18.45 12.28 14.49
N ALA A 59 -18.69 12.27 13.19
CA ALA A 59 -18.32 13.35 12.28
C ALA A 59 -19.58 13.86 11.57
N SER A 60 -19.73 15.19 11.52
CA SER A 60 -20.89 15.85 10.91
C SER A 60 -20.49 16.59 9.64
N PHE A 61 -21.38 16.57 8.66
CA PHE A 61 -21.19 17.21 7.36
C PHE A 61 -22.41 18.06 7.03
N ARG A 62 -22.17 19.31 6.67
CA ARG A 62 -23.20 20.18 6.09
C ARG A 62 -23.22 19.98 4.59
N ILE A 63 -24.38 19.65 4.04
CA ILE A 63 -24.60 19.42 2.62
C ILE A 63 -25.56 20.49 2.11
N ASN A 64 -25.06 21.35 1.25
CA ASN A 64 -25.84 22.35 0.52
C ASN A 64 -25.97 21.91 -0.94
N ARG A 65 -27.17 22.04 -1.49
CA ARG A 65 -27.46 21.78 -2.90
C ARG A 65 -27.84 23.08 -3.59
N PHE A 66 -27.50 23.21 -4.86
CA PHE A 66 -27.78 24.39 -5.66
C PHE A 66 -28.23 23.97 -7.06
N GLU A 67 -29.01 24.84 -7.70
CA GLU A 67 -29.41 24.73 -9.10
C GLU A 67 -28.20 24.71 -10.04
N ILE A 68 -28.44 24.47 -11.34
CA ILE A 68 -27.39 24.39 -12.38
C ILE A 68 -26.47 25.62 -12.46
N ASP A 69 -26.93 26.78 -11.99
CA ASP A 69 -26.14 28.02 -11.89
C ASP A 69 -25.06 27.98 -10.78
N GLY A 70 -25.11 26.98 -9.90
CA GLY A 70 -24.21 26.78 -8.77
C GLY A 70 -24.37 27.80 -7.65
N LYS A 71 -25.46 28.58 -7.63
CA LYS A 71 -25.65 29.69 -6.69
C LYS A 71 -27.02 29.66 -6.04
N THR A 72 -28.07 29.37 -6.79
CA THR A 72 -29.44 29.36 -6.29
C THR A 72 -29.65 28.11 -5.42
N PRO A 73 -29.97 28.22 -4.12
CA PRO A 73 -30.15 27.07 -3.26
C PRO A 73 -31.27 26.15 -3.76
N HIS A 74 -31.00 24.85 -3.76
CA HIS A 74 -31.95 23.80 -4.14
C HIS A 74 -32.33 22.99 -2.89
N GLY A 75 -33.48 23.32 -2.30
CA GLY A 75 -33.97 22.66 -1.08
C GLY A 75 -33.26 23.13 0.20
N ALA A 76 -33.52 22.41 1.29
CA ALA A 76 -32.96 22.72 2.60
C ALA A 76 -31.55 22.16 2.78
N THR A 77 -30.71 22.87 3.54
CA THR A 77 -29.42 22.37 4.01
C THR A 77 -29.63 21.10 4.85
N GLU A 78 -28.83 20.09 4.56
CA GLU A 78 -28.83 18.81 5.26
C GLU A 78 -27.61 18.71 6.18
N ILE A 79 -27.80 18.17 7.38
CA ILE A 79 -26.69 17.82 8.29
C ILE A 79 -26.62 16.29 8.39
N LEU A 80 -25.60 15.70 7.79
CA LEU A 80 -25.33 14.28 7.86
C LEU A 80 -24.34 14.02 9.02
N THR A 81 -24.77 13.29 10.04
CA THR A 81 -23.90 12.89 11.17
C THR A 81 -23.66 11.40 11.14
N ILE A 82 -22.40 11.00 11.09
CA ILE A 82 -21.96 9.62 10.93
C ILE A 82 -21.14 9.23 12.17
N PRO A 83 -21.44 8.10 12.85
CA PRO A 83 -20.57 7.59 13.90
C PRO A 83 -19.15 7.36 13.38
N GLY A 84 -18.11 7.77 14.12
CA GLY A 84 -16.73 7.62 13.65
C GLY A 84 -16.37 6.16 13.33
N SER A 85 -16.88 5.23 14.13
CA SER A 85 -16.72 3.78 13.95
C SER A 85 -17.33 3.23 12.66
N ALA A 86 -18.20 3.99 11.98
CA ALA A 86 -18.82 3.56 10.72
C ALA A 86 -17.92 3.80 9.51
N PHE A 87 -16.89 4.67 9.60
CA PHE A 87 -16.03 4.96 8.45
C PHE A 87 -15.08 3.81 8.09
N ARG A 88 -14.70 2.98 9.07
CA ARG A 88 -13.76 1.86 8.89
C ARG A 88 -14.05 0.77 9.89
N LYS A 89 -14.01 -0.49 9.47
CA LYS A 89 -13.99 -1.63 10.40
C LYS A 89 -12.81 -1.51 11.36
N ALA A 90 -13.06 -1.94 12.61
CA ALA A 90 -12.03 -1.95 13.65
C ALA A 90 -10.80 -2.71 13.16
N GLY A 91 -9.66 -2.03 13.28
CA GLY A 91 -8.38 -2.57 12.88
C GLY A 91 -7.96 -2.32 11.43
N LEU A 92 -8.73 -1.57 10.64
CA LEU A 92 -8.34 -1.21 9.27
C LEU A 92 -7.87 0.25 9.19
N GLY A 93 -6.70 0.48 8.59
CA GLY A 93 -6.20 1.84 8.31
C GLY A 93 -7.04 2.58 7.25
N LYS A 94 -7.63 1.84 6.31
CA LYS A 94 -8.61 2.27 5.31
C LYS A 94 -9.60 1.13 5.11
N ASP A 95 -10.88 1.44 4.94
CA ASP A 95 -11.90 0.46 4.60
C ASP A 95 -12.53 0.82 3.26
N VAL A 96 -12.34 -0.03 2.25
CA VAL A 96 -12.88 0.14 0.89
C VAL A 96 -14.16 -0.66 0.66
N THR A 97 -14.63 -1.40 1.66
CA THR A 97 -15.78 -2.31 1.51
C THR A 97 -17.11 -1.57 1.58
N ASP A 98 -17.19 -0.48 2.33
CA ASP A 98 -18.37 0.39 2.36
C ASP A 98 -18.26 1.51 1.33
N LYS A 99 -18.84 1.28 0.15
CA LYS A 99 -18.99 2.32 -0.88
C LYS A 99 -20.14 3.26 -0.58
N PHE A 100 -21.09 2.91 0.30
CA PHE A 100 -22.22 3.78 0.64
C PHE A 100 -21.79 4.87 1.62
N LEU A 101 -20.91 4.54 2.57
CA LEU A 101 -20.29 5.47 3.53
C LEU A 101 -21.33 6.33 4.25
N SER A 102 -22.40 5.68 4.71
CA SER A 102 -23.58 6.32 5.33
C SER A 102 -24.23 7.44 4.49
N GLY A 103 -24.10 7.37 3.16
CA GLY A 103 -24.66 8.37 2.24
C GLY A 103 -23.75 9.58 1.99
N LEU A 104 -22.51 9.60 2.49
CA LEU A 104 -21.60 10.72 2.28
C LEU A 104 -21.27 10.89 0.78
N PRO A 105 -21.60 12.04 0.15
CA PRO A 105 -21.46 12.22 -1.29
C PRO A 105 -20.01 12.31 -1.78
N GLY A 106 -19.73 11.73 -2.94
CA GLY A 106 -18.48 11.87 -3.69
C GLY A 106 -17.28 11.07 -3.15
N ILE A 107 -17.20 10.81 -1.84
CA ILE A 107 -16.06 10.13 -1.22
C ILE A 107 -16.18 8.62 -1.37
N GLN A 108 -15.13 7.98 -1.91
CA GLN A 108 -15.05 6.52 -2.11
C GLN A 108 -16.07 5.98 -3.11
N LYS A 109 -16.65 6.87 -3.94
CA LYS A 109 -17.68 6.57 -4.94
C LYS A 109 -17.13 6.41 -6.34
N GLU A 110 -15.86 6.76 -6.55
CA GLU A 110 -15.20 6.60 -7.84
C GLU A 110 -15.87 7.40 -8.98
N GLY A 111 -16.64 8.44 -8.62
CA GLY A 111 -17.40 9.28 -9.54
C GLY A 111 -18.80 8.76 -9.87
N CYS A 112 -19.26 7.66 -9.26
CA CYS A 112 -20.58 7.08 -9.54
C CYS A 112 -21.76 7.94 -9.08
N ASP A 113 -21.57 8.89 -8.16
CA ASP A 113 -22.60 9.78 -7.65
C ASP A 113 -22.37 11.26 -8.00
N GLY A 114 -21.43 11.54 -8.91
CA GLY A 114 -21.15 12.87 -9.42
C GLY A 114 -19.67 13.14 -9.68
N ILE A 115 -19.38 14.37 -10.10
CA ILE A 115 -18.04 14.81 -10.50
C ILE A 115 -17.52 15.85 -9.50
N ILE A 116 -16.43 15.53 -8.80
CA ILE A 116 -15.73 16.48 -7.93
C ILE A 116 -15.09 17.59 -8.77
N THR A 117 -15.43 18.84 -8.49
CA THR A 117 -14.92 20.01 -9.22
C THR A 117 -13.85 20.76 -8.44
N SER A 118 -13.97 20.81 -7.10
CA SER A 118 -12.99 21.45 -6.23
C SER A 118 -13.04 20.87 -4.82
N ALA A 119 -11.95 21.04 -4.07
CA ALA A 119 -11.86 20.58 -2.68
C ALA A 119 -10.91 21.48 -1.88
N ARG A 120 -11.19 21.59 -0.58
CA ARG A 120 -10.38 22.27 0.42
C ARG A 120 -9.82 21.22 1.39
N PHE A 121 -8.50 21.16 1.48
CA PHE A 121 -7.79 20.25 2.37
C PHE A 121 -7.18 21.01 3.55
N ILE A 122 -7.14 20.35 4.70
CA ILE A 122 -6.29 20.70 5.83
C ILE A 122 -4.84 20.36 5.46
N LEU A 123 -3.94 21.33 5.63
CA LEU A 123 -2.51 21.12 5.48
C LEU A 123 -1.85 21.05 6.85
N HIS A 124 -0.97 20.07 7.01
CA HIS A 124 -0.21 19.87 8.24
C HIS A 124 1.18 20.51 8.13
N ARG A 125 1.66 21.08 9.23
CA ARG A 125 3.02 21.61 9.32
C ARG A 125 4.01 20.45 9.15
N ALA A 126 5.02 20.64 8.30
CA ALA A 126 6.11 19.69 8.20
C ALA A 126 6.97 19.74 9.48
N HIS A 127 7.32 18.56 10.00
CA HIS A 127 8.26 18.46 11.12
C HIS A 127 9.69 18.83 10.70
N ALA A 128 10.46 19.40 11.61
CA ALA A 128 11.81 19.88 11.35
C ALA A 128 12.80 18.76 10.97
N HIS A 129 12.64 17.57 11.54
CA HIS A 129 13.57 16.46 11.37
C HIS A 129 12.87 15.21 10.83
N THR A 130 13.58 14.50 9.95
CA THR A 130 13.15 13.19 9.44
C THR A 130 14.35 12.24 9.42
N ARG A 131 14.14 11.00 9.85
CA ARG A 131 15.05 9.86 9.70
C ARG A 131 14.35 8.80 8.87
N THR A 132 15.03 8.25 7.87
CA THR A 132 14.51 7.12 7.11
C THR A 132 15.28 5.88 7.52
N VAL A 133 14.57 4.82 7.91
CA VAL A 133 15.14 3.53 8.27
C VAL A 133 14.84 2.54 7.17
N CYS A 134 15.82 1.73 6.78
CA CYS A 134 15.67 0.59 5.89
C CYS A 134 16.03 -0.67 6.69
N LEU A 135 15.12 -1.64 6.73
CA LEU A 135 15.31 -2.91 7.42
C LEU A 135 15.32 -4.03 6.39
N GLU A 136 16.33 -4.87 6.41
CA GLU A 136 16.50 -6.00 5.50
C GLU A 136 16.30 -7.32 6.24
N PHE A 137 15.35 -8.14 5.80
CA PHE A 137 15.06 -9.45 6.36
C PHE A 137 15.41 -10.54 5.35
N PHE A 138 16.08 -11.60 5.82
CA PHE A 138 16.58 -12.70 4.98
C PHE A 138 15.78 -14.00 5.15
N GLY A 139 14.93 -14.05 6.18
CA GLY A 139 13.98 -15.12 6.46
C GLY A 139 12.69 -15.02 5.66
N GLN A 140 11.73 -15.90 5.94
CA GLN A 140 10.42 -15.86 5.26
C GLN A 140 9.65 -14.59 5.62
N VAL A 141 8.73 -14.16 4.75
CA VAL A 141 7.99 -12.90 4.94
C VAL A 141 7.23 -12.90 6.27
N HIS A 142 6.59 -14.01 6.66
CA HIS A 142 5.87 -14.13 7.92
C HIS A 142 6.76 -13.88 9.16
N GLU A 143 8.07 -14.15 9.09
CA GLU A 143 9.01 -13.93 10.20
C GLU A 143 9.29 -12.43 10.43
N ALA A 144 9.12 -11.62 9.39
CA ALA A 144 9.31 -10.16 9.43
C ALA A 144 8.02 -9.39 9.79
N VAL A 145 6.84 -10.02 9.67
CA VAL A 145 5.55 -9.40 10.04
C VAL A 145 5.49 -8.90 11.48
N PRO A 146 5.97 -9.65 12.50
CA PRO A 146 6.01 -9.16 13.88
C PRO A 146 6.73 -7.82 14.02
N ALA A 147 7.80 -7.56 13.26
CA ALA A 147 8.50 -6.29 13.31
C ALA A 147 7.62 -5.12 12.87
N ILE A 148 6.74 -5.30 11.88
CA ILE A 148 5.80 -4.27 11.43
C ILE A 148 4.80 -3.94 12.54
N VAL A 149 4.26 -4.97 13.19
CA VAL A 149 3.31 -4.82 14.31
C VAL A 149 3.99 -4.10 15.48
N GLU A 150 5.16 -4.57 15.91
CA GLU A 150 5.92 -3.98 17.02
C GLU A 150 6.33 -2.52 16.75
N ILE A 151 6.79 -2.22 15.54
CA ILE A 151 7.14 -0.85 15.15
C ILE A 151 5.88 0.03 15.20
N THR A 152 4.76 -0.45 14.68
CA THR A 152 3.49 0.30 14.71
C THR A 152 3.04 0.54 16.15
N ASP A 153 3.04 -0.50 16.98
CA ASP A 153 2.67 -0.46 18.40
C ASP A 153 3.58 0.48 19.20
N TYR A 154 4.88 0.50 18.93
CA TYR A 154 5.82 1.41 19.57
C TYR A 154 5.44 2.88 19.40
N PHE A 155 5.01 3.28 18.21
CA PHE A 155 4.58 4.66 17.95
C PHE A 155 3.16 4.95 18.44
N SER A 156 2.29 3.94 18.52
CA SER A 156 0.95 4.04 19.14
C SER A 156 1.04 4.17 20.66
N HIS A 157 1.89 3.42 21.35
CA HIS A 157 2.06 3.51 22.81
C HIS A 157 2.77 4.80 23.25
N LYS A 158 3.80 5.23 22.50
CA LYS A 158 4.36 6.59 22.67
C LYS A 158 3.34 7.68 22.40
N ALA A 159 2.16 7.34 21.88
CA ALA A 159 1.07 8.25 21.66
C ALA A 159 0.23 8.70 22.83
N GLY A 160 0.37 8.04 23.97
CA GLY A 160 -0.63 8.17 25.02
C GLY A 160 -1.96 7.53 24.61
N ILE A 161 -1.96 6.64 23.61
CA ILE A 161 -3.06 5.72 23.35
C ILE A 161 -2.91 4.59 24.38
N GLU A 162 -3.39 4.81 25.60
CA GLU A 162 -3.58 3.72 26.55
C GLU A 162 -4.74 2.86 26.06
N ASN A 163 -4.42 1.60 25.73
CA ASN A 163 -5.39 0.60 25.29
C ASN A 163 -6.34 0.24 26.45
N ALA A 164 -7.51 0.87 26.52
CA ALA A 164 -8.65 0.28 27.20
C ALA A 164 -9.21 -0.88 26.36
N GLY A 165 -8.54 -2.03 26.39
CA GLY A 165 -9.13 -3.34 26.08
C GLY A 165 -9.61 -3.65 24.66
N LEU A 166 -9.14 -2.98 23.60
CA LEU A 166 -9.44 -3.33 22.20
C LEU A 166 -8.18 -3.39 21.33
N THR A 167 -8.24 -4.18 20.26
CA THR A 167 -7.16 -4.78 19.44
C THR A 167 -6.15 -3.79 18.77
N PRO A 168 -4.96 -4.27 18.33
CA PRO A 168 -3.71 -3.48 18.14
C PRO A 168 -3.66 -2.43 17.00
N ASN A 169 -4.75 -1.94 16.44
CA ASN A 169 -4.70 -1.21 15.16
C ASN A 169 -5.21 0.25 15.19
N THR A 170 -5.34 0.87 16.35
CA THR A 170 -5.66 2.30 16.48
C THR A 170 -4.39 3.13 16.35
N THR A 171 -4.09 3.59 15.14
CA THR A 171 -3.06 4.60 14.90
C THR A 171 -3.68 5.99 15.04
N SER A 172 -4.09 6.43 16.24
CA SER A 172 -4.64 7.78 16.36
C SER A 172 -3.56 8.83 16.12
N ILE A 173 -3.93 9.94 15.46
CA ILE A 173 -3.06 11.11 15.37
C ILE A 173 -3.13 11.79 16.73
N PRO A 174 -1.99 12.08 17.39
CA PRO A 174 -2.02 12.86 18.59
C PRO A 174 -2.50 14.25 18.22
N THR A 175 -3.64 14.64 18.76
CA THR A 175 -3.99 16.06 18.85
C THR A 175 -2.85 16.73 19.59
N LEU A 176 -2.13 17.65 18.92
CA LEU A 176 -1.23 18.56 19.62
C LEU A 176 -2.05 19.19 20.75
N PRO A 177 -1.61 19.15 22.02
CA PRO A 177 -2.37 19.79 23.08
C PRO A 177 -2.47 21.28 22.76
N LEU A 178 -3.71 21.76 22.61
CA LEU A 178 -4.01 23.17 22.80
C LEU A 178 -3.49 23.52 24.20
N GLN A 179 -2.63 24.53 24.25
CA GLN A 179 -1.89 24.98 25.43
C GLN A 179 -2.73 24.91 26.72
N GLY A 180 -2.25 24.14 27.71
CA GLY A 180 -2.81 24.14 29.06
C GLY A 180 -2.33 22.97 29.91
N GLY A 181 -1.30 23.17 30.75
CA GLY A 181 -0.88 22.25 31.80
C GLY A 181 0.62 21.91 31.79
N GLY A 182 1.36 22.50 32.73
CA GLY A 182 2.82 22.43 32.84
C GLY A 182 3.41 21.08 33.27
N ASN A 183 3.35 20.07 32.39
CA ASN A 183 4.29 18.97 32.40
C ASN A 183 5.17 19.08 31.14
N GLU A 184 6.48 18.97 31.32
CA GLU A 184 7.48 19.05 30.26
C GLU A 184 7.23 17.95 29.21
N VAL A 185 6.55 18.30 28.12
CA VAL A 185 6.22 17.34 27.04
C VAL A 185 7.52 17.00 26.34
N LYS A 186 8.09 15.82 26.63
CA LYS A 186 9.23 15.30 25.87
C LYS A 186 8.91 15.36 24.38
N PRO A 187 9.78 15.96 23.56
CA PRO A 187 9.52 16.09 22.15
C PRO A 187 9.40 14.70 21.52
N ARG A 188 8.40 14.55 20.67
CA ARG A 188 7.87 13.24 20.29
C ARG A 188 8.18 12.91 18.84
N ALA A 189 8.66 11.69 18.62
CA ALA A 189 8.82 11.12 17.29
C ALA A 189 7.55 10.40 16.85
N LEU A 190 7.22 10.53 15.56
CA LEU A 190 6.05 9.95 14.92
C LEU A 190 6.46 9.11 13.71
N LEU A 191 5.72 8.03 13.46
CA LEU A 191 5.88 7.21 12.26
C LEU A 191 5.13 7.88 11.11
N ALA A 192 5.87 8.46 10.16
CA ALA A 192 5.32 9.17 9.00
C ALA A 192 5.16 8.29 7.75
N GLY A 193 5.80 7.13 7.72
CA GLY A 193 5.66 6.16 6.65
C GLY A 193 6.20 4.80 7.08
N LEU A 194 5.57 3.73 6.61
CA LEU A 194 6.02 2.35 6.83
C LEU A 194 5.55 1.51 5.64
N GLU A 195 6.50 1.08 4.82
CA GLU A 195 6.23 0.35 3.59
C GLU A 195 7.10 -0.90 3.53
N HIS A 196 6.57 -1.98 2.95
CA HIS A 196 7.30 -3.22 2.76
C HIS A 196 7.43 -3.56 1.27
N LEU A 197 8.51 -4.26 0.92
CA LEU A 197 8.72 -4.84 -0.41
C LEU A 197 9.19 -6.29 -0.24
N ASP A 198 8.58 -7.21 -0.98
CA ASP A 198 8.95 -8.63 -1.00
C ASP A 198 10.10 -8.94 -1.96
N GLU A 199 10.60 -10.18 -1.90
CA GLU A 199 11.70 -10.67 -2.72
C GLU A 199 11.49 -10.50 -4.23
N ARG A 200 10.25 -10.72 -4.71
CA ARG A 200 9.91 -10.65 -6.13
C ARG A 200 10.02 -9.21 -6.63
N TYR A 201 9.51 -8.25 -5.84
CA TYR A 201 9.70 -6.82 -6.11
C TYR A 201 11.17 -6.41 -6.03
N LEU A 202 11.90 -6.83 -4.99
CA LEU A 202 13.31 -6.50 -4.82
C LEU A 202 14.16 -7.01 -5.99
N LYS A 203 13.87 -8.21 -6.50
CA LYS A 203 14.49 -8.75 -7.71
C LYS A 203 14.16 -7.90 -8.93
N ALA A 204 12.89 -7.54 -9.12
CA ALA A 204 12.42 -6.80 -10.29
C ALA A 204 12.95 -5.35 -10.37
N VAL A 205 13.14 -4.68 -9.23
CA VAL A 205 13.67 -3.31 -9.23
C VAL A 205 15.19 -3.24 -9.24
N GLY A 206 15.87 -4.40 -9.24
CA GLY A 206 17.32 -4.47 -9.12
C GLY A 206 17.80 -3.88 -7.79
N TYR A 207 17.13 -4.24 -6.69
CA TYR A 207 17.43 -3.71 -5.36
C TYR A 207 18.90 -3.93 -4.99
N ALA A 208 19.55 -2.87 -4.54
CA ALA A 208 20.92 -2.91 -4.05
C ALA A 208 20.92 -3.18 -2.54
N THR A 209 21.24 -4.43 -2.17
CA THR A 209 21.39 -4.86 -0.78
C THR A 209 22.40 -3.97 -0.04
N LYS A 210 22.02 -3.52 1.15
CA LYS A 210 22.87 -2.70 2.03
C LYS A 210 23.70 -3.58 2.97
N SER A 211 23.16 -4.75 3.36
CA SER A 211 23.87 -5.78 4.11
C SER A 211 25.10 -6.31 3.37
N ARG A 212 26.09 -6.74 4.16
CA ARG A 212 27.32 -7.39 3.67
C ARG A 212 27.16 -8.91 3.46
N ARG A 213 25.97 -9.48 3.66
CA ARG A 213 25.72 -10.94 3.50
C ARG A 213 25.91 -11.47 2.08
N GLY A 214 25.93 -10.59 1.08
CA GLY A 214 26.10 -11.01 -0.33
C GLY A 214 24.86 -11.69 -0.93
N THR A 215 23.75 -11.77 -0.20
CA THR A 215 22.46 -12.28 -0.67
C THR A 215 21.41 -11.16 -0.72
N ARG A 216 20.39 -11.32 -1.56
CA ARG A 216 19.26 -10.38 -1.58
C ARG A 216 18.35 -10.67 -0.37
N PRO A 217 17.87 -9.64 0.35
CA PRO A 217 16.84 -9.85 1.36
C PRO A 217 15.55 -10.37 0.72
N LYS A 218 14.82 -11.20 1.47
CA LYS A 218 13.49 -11.68 1.09
C LYS A 218 12.41 -10.65 1.35
N MET A 219 12.66 -9.71 2.25
CA MET A 219 11.75 -8.61 2.53
C MET A 219 12.54 -7.38 3.00
N VAL A 220 12.09 -6.20 2.59
CA VAL A 220 12.62 -4.91 3.03
C VAL A 220 11.50 -4.07 3.61
N LEU A 221 11.71 -3.49 4.79
CA LEU A 221 10.87 -2.42 5.34
C LEU A 221 11.56 -1.07 5.20
N VAL A 222 10.81 -0.06 4.76
CA VAL A 222 11.26 1.33 4.73
C VAL A 222 10.32 2.16 5.60
N ALA A 223 10.88 2.86 6.59
CA ALA A 223 10.12 3.68 7.52
C ALA A 223 10.64 5.12 7.53
N ASP A 224 9.73 6.10 7.55
CA ASP A 224 10.05 7.50 7.84
C ASP A 224 9.62 7.84 9.27
N VAL A 225 10.55 8.34 10.07
CA VAL A 225 10.32 8.85 11.43
C VAL A 225 10.50 10.36 11.42
N VAL A 226 9.52 11.10 11.96
CA VAL A 226 9.52 12.56 11.98
C VAL A 226 9.41 13.11 13.40
N SER A 227 10.05 14.24 13.66
CA SER A 227 9.91 14.99 14.91
C SER A 227 10.38 16.44 14.73
N ASP A 228 9.97 17.32 15.63
CA ASP A 228 10.57 18.66 15.76
C ASP A 228 11.83 18.66 16.63
N ASP A 229 12.18 17.51 17.23
CA ASP A 229 13.47 17.29 17.91
C ASP A 229 14.32 16.25 17.16
N ALA A 230 15.57 16.62 16.87
CA ALA A 230 16.52 15.77 16.19
C ALA A 230 16.86 14.51 17.00
N ASP A 231 16.97 14.63 18.31
CA ASP A 231 17.37 13.53 19.20
C ASP A 231 16.23 12.53 19.37
N ALA A 232 14.99 13.01 19.55
CA ALA A 232 13.81 12.15 19.54
C ALA A 232 13.67 11.35 18.24
N ALA A 233 13.86 11.99 17.08
CA ALA A 233 13.80 11.30 15.78
C ALA A 233 14.93 10.26 15.63
N ALA A 234 16.14 10.58 16.08
CA ALA A 234 17.28 9.66 16.04
C ALA A 234 17.08 8.45 16.96
N ALA A 235 16.68 8.69 18.21
CA ALA A 235 16.42 7.63 19.19
C ALA A 235 15.32 6.67 18.72
N ALA A 236 14.23 7.19 18.14
CA ALA A 236 13.17 6.35 17.59
C ALA A 236 13.64 5.54 16.37
N ALA A 237 14.45 6.13 15.49
CA ALA A 237 15.04 5.39 14.36
C ALA A 237 15.97 4.25 14.83
N SER A 238 16.80 4.50 15.84
CA SER A 238 17.65 3.47 16.47
C SER A 238 16.83 2.34 17.11
N GLU A 239 15.72 2.68 17.74
CA GLU A 239 14.84 1.70 18.37
C GLU A 239 14.14 0.80 17.33
N ILE A 240 13.71 1.35 16.19
CA ILE A 240 13.21 0.55 15.05
C ILE A 240 14.27 -0.47 14.60
N VAL A 241 15.54 -0.05 14.47
CA VAL A 241 16.63 -0.95 14.10
C VAL A 241 16.82 -2.04 15.16
N ARG A 242 16.75 -1.70 16.44
CA ARG A 242 16.84 -2.68 17.54
C ARG A 242 15.72 -3.72 17.47
N MET A 243 14.48 -3.31 17.24
CA MET A 243 13.33 -4.22 17.06
C MET A 243 13.54 -5.16 15.86
N ALA A 244 14.00 -4.63 14.72
CA ALA A 244 14.29 -5.45 13.55
C ALA A 244 15.39 -6.49 13.81
N ASN A 245 16.45 -6.11 14.53
CA ASN A 245 17.54 -7.03 14.88
C ASN A 245 17.07 -8.18 15.78
N LEU A 246 16.10 -7.94 16.68
CA LEU A 246 15.47 -9.00 17.48
C LEU A 246 14.64 -9.98 16.64
N ARG A 247 14.29 -9.59 15.42
CA ARG A 247 13.57 -10.40 14.43
C ARG A 247 14.48 -10.87 13.28
N HIS A 248 15.78 -11.01 13.56
CA HIS A 248 16.80 -11.47 12.61
C HIS A 248 16.95 -10.60 11.33
N GLY A 249 16.44 -9.36 11.36
CA GLY A 249 16.67 -8.36 10.34
C GLY A 249 17.95 -7.56 10.58
N GLU A 250 18.35 -6.78 9.58
CA GLU A 250 19.44 -5.80 9.67
C GLU A 250 18.92 -4.40 9.34
N GLY A 251 19.22 -3.41 10.19
CA GLY A 251 18.72 -2.06 10.02
C GLY A 251 19.77 -1.02 9.63
N PHE A 252 19.37 -0.10 8.75
CA PHE A 252 20.20 0.98 8.20
C PHE A 252 19.46 2.32 8.32
N ILE A 253 20.14 3.37 8.77
CA ILE A 253 19.53 4.70 8.95
C ILE A 253 20.12 5.68 7.94
N ALA A 254 19.26 6.31 7.14
CA ALA A 254 19.63 7.42 6.29
C ALA A 254 19.56 8.75 7.07
N VAL A 255 20.72 9.39 7.22
CA VAL A 255 20.87 10.65 7.95
C VAL A 255 20.82 11.89 7.04
N SER A 256 21.15 11.75 5.75
CA SER A 256 21.11 12.85 4.76
C SER A 256 19.84 12.82 3.91
N SER A 257 19.42 13.98 3.41
CA SER A 257 18.24 14.10 2.52
C SER A 257 18.38 13.25 1.25
N GLU A 258 19.59 13.17 0.70
CA GLU A 258 19.92 12.34 -0.46
C GLU A 258 19.82 10.84 -0.15
N ALA A 259 20.38 10.37 0.97
CA ALA A 259 20.28 8.98 1.38
C ALA A 259 18.81 8.57 1.63
N ARG A 260 18.00 9.46 2.21
CA ARG A 260 16.56 9.24 2.38
C ARG A 260 15.87 9.06 1.03
N LYS A 261 16.15 9.95 0.07
CA LYS A 261 15.62 9.82 -1.31
C LYS A 261 16.04 8.50 -1.95
N LYS A 262 17.31 8.08 -1.76
CA LYS A 262 17.83 6.82 -2.29
C LYS A 262 17.10 5.61 -1.71
N PHE A 263 16.83 5.58 -0.40
CA PHE A 263 16.08 4.48 0.24
C PHE A 263 14.66 4.37 -0.33
N TRP A 264 14.02 5.49 -0.63
CA TRP A 264 12.67 5.54 -1.21
C TRP A 264 12.63 5.33 -2.73
N LEU A 265 13.76 5.43 -3.43
CA LEU A 265 13.82 5.34 -4.89
C LEU A 265 13.48 3.93 -5.38
N ASP A 266 13.80 2.89 -4.61
CA ASP A 266 13.44 1.50 -4.94
C ASP A 266 11.93 1.28 -4.92
N ARG A 267 11.22 1.90 -3.97
CA ARG A 267 9.74 1.88 -3.89
C ARG A 267 9.06 2.60 -5.05
N ALA A 268 9.68 3.65 -5.60
CA ALA A 268 9.14 4.39 -6.74
C ALA A 268 9.23 3.60 -8.06
N ARG A 269 10.11 2.58 -8.11
CA ARG A 269 10.35 1.75 -9.30
C ARG A 269 9.57 0.45 -9.32
N THR A 270 8.64 0.21 -8.38
CA THR A 270 7.89 -1.05 -8.32
C THR A 270 7.07 -1.33 -9.59
N ALA A 271 6.66 -0.30 -10.34
CA ALA A 271 6.04 -0.46 -11.65
C ALA A 271 6.92 -1.21 -12.68
N ALA A 272 8.25 -1.23 -12.47
CA ALA A 272 9.18 -2.00 -13.28
C ALA A 272 8.95 -3.51 -13.20
N ILE A 273 8.20 -4.01 -12.20
CA ILE A 273 7.84 -5.43 -12.14
C ILE A 273 7.10 -5.91 -13.38
N ALA A 274 6.32 -5.03 -14.00
CA ALA A 274 5.61 -5.33 -15.25
C ALA A 274 6.57 -5.65 -16.41
N LYS A 275 7.83 -5.23 -16.36
CA LYS A 275 8.85 -5.57 -17.38
C LYS A 275 9.43 -6.98 -17.21
N HIS A 276 9.39 -7.53 -15.99
CA HIS A 276 9.96 -8.84 -15.67
C HIS A 276 8.94 -9.97 -15.74
N THR A 277 7.65 -9.65 -15.64
CA THR A 277 6.57 -10.58 -15.92
C THR A 277 6.28 -10.53 -17.42
N ASN A 278 6.95 -11.37 -18.22
CA ASN A 278 6.51 -11.70 -19.60
C ASN A 278 5.15 -12.46 -19.60
N ALA A 279 4.30 -12.21 -18.61
CA ALA A 279 3.11 -12.95 -18.23
C ALA A 279 1.99 -11.98 -17.83
N PHE A 280 0.77 -12.51 -17.80
CA PHE A 280 -0.42 -11.82 -17.31
C PHE A 280 -0.24 -11.44 -15.83
N LYS A 281 -0.35 -10.14 -15.50
CA LYS A 281 -0.32 -9.64 -14.13
C LYS A 281 -1.76 -9.41 -13.64
N ILE A 282 -2.17 -10.13 -12.61
CA ILE A 282 -3.36 -9.78 -11.83
C ILE A 282 -2.90 -8.84 -10.71
N ASN A 283 -3.58 -7.70 -10.57
CA ASN A 283 -3.25 -6.70 -9.55
C ASN A 283 -4.45 -6.55 -8.62
N GLU A 284 -4.29 -6.98 -7.37
CA GLU A 284 -5.30 -6.82 -6.32
C GLU A 284 -4.83 -5.78 -5.30
N ASP A 285 -5.71 -4.86 -4.93
CA ASP A 285 -5.49 -3.88 -3.87
C ASP A 285 -6.42 -4.24 -2.71
N VAL A 286 -5.86 -4.93 -1.71
CA VAL A 286 -6.59 -5.52 -0.60
C VAL A 286 -6.22 -4.88 0.72
N VAL A 287 -7.12 -4.98 1.71
CA VAL A 287 -6.85 -4.55 3.07
C VAL A 287 -6.87 -5.77 3.98
N ILE A 288 -5.77 -6.01 4.70
CA ILE A 288 -5.58 -7.16 5.58
C ILE A 288 -5.20 -6.65 6.98
N PRO A 289 -5.77 -7.19 8.06
CA PRO A 289 -5.30 -6.91 9.41
C PRO A 289 -3.81 -7.26 9.55
N LEU A 290 -2.97 -6.33 10.02
CA LEU A 290 -1.52 -6.50 10.11
C LEU A 290 -1.07 -7.85 10.73
N PRO A 291 -1.68 -8.36 11.83
CA PRO A 291 -1.29 -9.65 12.40
C PRO A 291 -1.53 -10.86 11.48
N ARG A 292 -2.38 -10.73 10.45
CA ARG A 292 -2.70 -11.78 9.48
C ARG A 292 -1.94 -11.64 8.16
N MET A 293 -1.06 -10.65 8.05
CA MET A 293 -0.31 -10.42 6.80
C MET A 293 0.60 -11.60 6.45
N GLY A 294 1.18 -12.28 7.44
CA GLY A 294 2.02 -13.46 7.23
C GLY A 294 1.23 -14.60 6.58
N ASP A 295 0.09 -14.97 7.18
CA ASP A 295 -0.83 -15.99 6.64
C ASP A 295 -1.25 -15.66 5.20
N TYR A 296 -1.53 -14.39 4.93
CA TYR A 296 -1.93 -13.94 3.60
C TYR A 296 -0.79 -14.12 2.59
N CYS A 297 0.43 -13.68 2.92
CA CYS A 297 1.60 -13.83 2.05
C CYS A 297 1.88 -15.31 1.76
N ASP A 298 1.83 -16.17 2.78
CA ASP A 298 2.05 -17.61 2.64
C ASP A 298 0.95 -18.26 1.79
N GLY A 299 -0.31 -17.83 1.96
CA GLY A 299 -1.45 -18.28 1.15
C GLY A 299 -1.30 -17.91 -0.33
N VAL A 300 -0.93 -16.66 -0.63
CA VAL A 300 -0.69 -16.20 -2.01
C VAL A 300 0.48 -16.94 -2.64
N GLU A 301 1.59 -17.14 -1.92
CA GLU A 301 2.74 -17.87 -2.43
C GLU A 301 2.40 -19.35 -2.69
N ARG A 302 1.62 -19.98 -1.82
CA ARG A 302 1.11 -21.34 -2.04
C ARG A 302 0.28 -21.44 -3.31
N ILE A 303 -0.67 -20.52 -3.52
CA ILE A 303 -1.49 -20.48 -4.75
C ILE A 303 -0.59 -20.32 -5.98
N ASN A 304 0.42 -19.45 -5.92
CA ASN A 304 1.38 -19.26 -7.01
C ASN A 304 2.15 -20.54 -7.34
N ILE A 305 2.60 -21.29 -6.32
CA ILE A 305 3.32 -22.55 -6.49
C ILE A 305 2.39 -23.61 -7.10
N GLU A 306 1.21 -23.81 -6.52
CA GLU A 306 0.23 -24.82 -6.97
C GLU A 306 -0.18 -24.57 -8.43
N LEU A 307 -0.55 -23.33 -8.79
CA LEU A 307 -0.92 -22.98 -10.16
C LEU A 307 0.27 -23.01 -11.12
N SER A 308 1.48 -22.64 -10.68
CA SER A 308 2.68 -22.74 -11.52
C SER A 308 3.02 -24.18 -11.85
N LEU A 309 2.94 -25.09 -10.87
CA LEU A 309 3.16 -26.52 -11.08
C LEU A 309 2.09 -27.11 -12.00
N PHE A 310 0.82 -26.82 -11.73
CA PHE A 310 -0.28 -27.27 -12.58
C PHE A 310 -0.10 -26.83 -14.04
N ASN A 311 0.24 -25.56 -14.29
CA ASN A 311 0.47 -25.04 -15.63
C ASN A 311 1.68 -25.68 -16.32
N LYS A 312 2.76 -25.96 -15.57
CA LYS A 312 3.94 -26.65 -16.11
C LYS A 312 3.60 -28.08 -16.53
N ILE A 313 2.89 -28.83 -15.68
CA ILE A 313 2.45 -30.20 -16.01
C ILE A 313 1.57 -30.19 -17.25
N LYS A 314 0.57 -29.29 -17.30
CA LYS A 314 -0.29 -29.14 -18.48
C LYS A 314 0.48 -28.78 -19.74
N LEU A 315 1.52 -27.94 -19.63
CA LEU A 315 2.39 -27.60 -20.76
C LEU A 315 3.22 -28.82 -21.20
N LEU A 316 3.76 -29.60 -20.27
CA LEU A 316 4.47 -30.84 -20.59
C LEU A 316 3.54 -31.80 -21.34
N ASP A 317 2.30 -31.99 -20.89
CA ASP A 317 1.31 -32.86 -21.56
C ASP A 317 1.02 -32.39 -23.00
N ALA A 318 0.84 -31.08 -23.20
CA ALA A 318 0.59 -30.51 -24.52
C ALA A 318 1.82 -30.60 -25.44
N LEU A 319 3.03 -30.47 -24.89
CA LEU A 319 4.27 -30.65 -25.66
C LEU A 319 4.49 -32.12 -26.01
N ASP A 320 4.19 -33.05 -25.11
CA ASP A 320 4.25 -34.49 -25.38
C ASP A 320 3.30 -34.86 -26.53
N GLU A 321 2.07 -34.34 -26.53
CA GLU A 321 1.12 -34.52 -27.64
C GLU A 321 1.67 -33.92 -28.94
N CYS A 322 2.24 -32.71 -28.88
CA CYS A 322 2.81 -32.03 -30.04
C CYS A 322 3.97 -32.82 -30.67
N PHE A 323 4.91 -33.33 -29.86
CA PHE A 323 6.06 -34.11 -30.35
C PHE A 323 5.73 -35.56 -30.70
N ALA A 324 4.54 -36.05 -30.32
CA ALA A 324 4.01 -37.33 -30.78
C ALA A 324 3.24 -37.21 -32.10
N GLY A 325 2.76 -36.01 -32.43
CA GLY A 325 2.03 -35.71 -33.66
C GLY A 325 2.91 -35.49 -34.89
N ASP A 326 2.28 -35.04 -35.97
CA ASP A 326 2.98 -34.63 -37.18
C ASP A 326 3.64 -33.25 -36.95
N LEU A 327 4.89 -33.10 -37.39
CA LEU A 327 5.71 -31.90 -37.19
C LEU A 327 6.05 -31.27 -38.54
N PRO A 328 5.07 -30.62 -39.21
CA PRO A 328 5.24 -30.12 -40.56
C PRO A 328 6.32 -29.03 -40.62
N LEU A 329 7.26 -29.18 -41.54
CA LEU A 329 8.28 -28.19 -41.83
C LEU A 329 7.82 -27.27 -42.97
N TYR A 330 7.87 -25.97 -42.74
CA TYR A 330 7.54 -24.96 -43.75
C TYR A 330 8.83 -24.30 -44.26
N TYR A 331 9.13 -24.55 -45.53
CA TYR A 331 10.34 -24.05 -46.20
C TYR A 331 10.12 -22.67 -46.81
N GLN A 332 11.10 -21.77 -46.68
CA GLN A 332 11.08 -20.43 -47.31
C GLN A 332 11.83 -20.37 -48.65
N ASP A 333 12.71 -21.32 -48.95
CA ASP A 333 13.51 -21.40 -50.19
C ASP A 333 13.63 -22.85 -50.69
N ASP A 334 13.77 -23.03 -52.01
CA ASP A 334 13.78 -24.34 -52.71
C ASP A 334 15.04 -25.20 -52.48
N LYS A 335 16.08 -24.68 -51.81
CA LYS A 335 17.33 -25.41 -51.54
C LYS A 335 17.57 -25.58 -50.05
N GLN A 336 16.94 -26.59 -49.42
CA GLN A 336 17.22 -26.98 -48.04
C GLN A 336 17.23 -28.51 -47.85
N LEU A 337 17.87 -28.94 -46.76
CA LEU A 337 18.02 -30.34 -46.32
C LEU A 337 16.63 -30.99 -46.12
N GLY A 338 16.50 -32.30 -46.38
CA GLY A 338 15.21 -33.00 -46.23
C GLY A 338 14.77 -33.15 -44.77
N ASP A 339 13.47 -33.38 -44.54
CA ASP A 339 12.83 -33.46 -43.21
C ASP A 339 13.60 -34.34 -42.20
N ALA A 340 14.11 -35.49 -42.66
CA ALA A 340 14.85 -36.44 -41.83
C ALA A 340 16.16 -35.86 -41.27
N GLU A 341 16.83 -34.99 -42.01
CA GLU A 341 18.10 -34.35 -41.62
C GLU A 341 17.85 -33.11 -40.74
N LEU A 342 16.75 -32.40 -41.00
CA LEU A 342 16.31 -31.26 -40.20
C LEU A 342 15.70 -31.66 -38.85
N LEU A 343 14.99 -32.78 -38.77
CA LEU A 343 14.47 -33.28 -37.50
C LEU A 343 15.51 -34.13 -36.76
N GLY A 344 16.17 -35.06 -37.46
CA GLY A 344 17.20 -35.93 -36.87
C GLY A 344 16.73 -36.55 -35.54
N ASN A 345 17.57 -36.46 -34.50
CA ASN A 345 17.26 -36.96 -33.16
C ASN A 345 16.52 -35.95 -32.27
N ARG A 346 16.23 -34.74 -32.76
CA ARG A 346 15.72 -33.63 -31.93
C ARG A 346 14.39 -33.95 -31.27
N VAL A 347 13.54 -34.75 -31.92
CA VAL A 347 12.24 -35.19 -31.38
C VAL A 347 12.44 -36.12 -30.18
N GLU A 348 13.33 -37.10 -30.29
CA GLU A 348 13.62 -38.04 -29.21
C GLU A 348 14.36 -37.35 -28.05
N ASP A 349 15.28 -36.44 -28.37
CA ASP A 349 15.94 -35.60 -27.36
C ASP A 349 14.93 -34.71 -26.61
N ALA A 350 13.96 -34.13 -27.32
CA ALA A 350 12.89 -33.33 -26.72
C ALA A 350 12.01 -34.17 -25.80
N LYS A 351 11.53 -35.35 -26.26
CA LYS A 351 10.73 -36.27 -25.42
C LYS A 351 11.49 -36.72 -24.18
N LYS A 352 12.79 -37.03 -24.32
CA LYS A 352 13.64 -37.39 -23.19
C LYS A 352 13.72 -36.25 -22.17
N LEU A 353 13.95 -35.02 -22.64
CA LEU A 353 13.97 -33.84 -21.76
C LEU A 353 12.62 -33.61 -21.06
N LEU A 354 11.50 -33.80 -21.75
CA LEU A 354 10.16 -33.68 -21.16
C LEU A 354 9.93 -34.71 -20.04
N ALA A 355 10.38 -35.95 -20.24
CA ALA A 355 10.34 -36.99 -19.22
C ALA A 355 11.21 -36.65 -18.00
N GLU A 356 12.45 -36.18 -18.23
CA GLU A 356 13.37 -35.75 -17.16
C GLU A 356 12.84 -34.56 -16.35
N VAL A 357 12.18 -33.59 -16.99
CA VAL A 357 11.59 -32.42 -16.31
C VAL A 357 10.33 -32.76 -15.52
N ARG A 358 9.68 -33.89 -15.85
CA ARG A 358 8.44 -34.34 -15.21
C ARG A 358 8.70 -35.07 -13.87
N GLU A 359 9.85 -35.71 -13.73
CA GLU A 359 10.34 -36.30 -12.45
C GLU A 359 10.69 -35.20 -11.42
#